data_AF-A0A7L2C8U5-F1
#
_entry.id   AF-A0A7L2C8U5-F1
#
_cell.length_a   1.000
_cell.length_b   1.000
_cell.length_c   1.000
_cell.angle_alpha   90.00
_cell.angle_beta   90.00
_cell.angle_gamma   90.00
#
_symmetry.space_group_name_H-M   'P 1'
#
loop_
_entity.id
_entity.type
_entity.pdbx_description
1 polymer ?
#
loop_
_entity_poly.entity_id
_entity_poly.type
_entity_poly.pdbx_seq_one_letter_code
_entity_poly.pdbx_strand_id
1 'polypeptide(L)'
;LLRSSQPLTGPNRRRCREDEKLLGTILDEGERGFIIDTRSAPAAKQARMGGGGTEPKSCYPQWRRLHRALERGRPLQESFSRLVEACSDPSPSMERWLGRLESSRWLGHVKAALSTACLAAQCLDREHSKVLVHGAEGTDTTLLVTALAQLILDPSCRTMDGFLGLLEREWIQVRAALCHFGRVWKAFSRVPKMTPNGEKSLCPVPSCPPRSLCKVKENTHSLWAWLEQPEEKQKHLNPLYSHNPLVIWPSVEPQSIQLWQGLFLRWIRPCQQLEEAWEEMQRLVEGK
;
A
#
# COMPACT_ATOMS: atom_id res chain seq x y z
N LEU A 1 5.70 6.45 12.93
CA LEU A 1 4.67 6.18 11.90
C LEU A 1 3.70 5.13 12.45
N LEU A 2 2.41 5.36 12.37
CA LEU A 2 1.34 4.49 12.86
C LEU A 2 0.37 4.18 11.73
N ARG A 3 -0.35 3.06 11.85
CA ARG A 3 -1.43 2.68 10.93
C ARG A 3 -2.62 2.08 11.66
N SER A 4 -3.81 2.32 11.13
CA SER A 4 -5.05 1.74 11.65
C SER A 4 -6.12 1.62 10.56
N SER A 5 -7.25 1.00 10.90
CA SER A 5 -8.52 1.21 10.19
C SER A 5 -9.18 2.52 10.61
N GLN A 6 -10.25 2.90 9.92
CA GLN A 6 -11.07 4.05 10.32
C GLN A 6 -11.68 3.86 11.72
N PRO A 7 -11.97 4.95 12.46
CA PRO A 7 -12.72 4.88 13.70
C PRO A 7 -14.21 4.62 13.45
N LEU A 8 -14.89 3.95 14.38
CA LEU A 8 -16.31 3.57 14.29
C LEU A 8 -17.23 4.64 14.91
N THR A 9 -17.09 5.89 14.48
CA THR A 9 -17.90 7.00 15.04
C THR A 9 -19.36 6.92 14.60
N GLY A 10 -19.62 6.46 13.38
CA GLY A 10 -20.96 6.30 12.82
C GLY A 10 -21.74 7.62 12.69
N PRO A 11 -23.04 7.56 12.32
CA PRO A 11 -23.86 8.75 12.13
C PRO A 11 -24.06 9.53 13.44
N ASN A 12 -24.07 8.83 14.58
CA ASN A 12 -24.30 9.40 15.92
C ASN A 12 -23.04 9.99 16.56
N ARG A 13 -21.90 10.03 15.85
CA ARG A 13 -20.62 10.55 16.35
C ARG A 13 -20.20 9.92 17.68
N ARG A 14 -20.34 8.60 17.78
CA ARG A 14 -19.87 7.81 18.93
C ARG A 14 -18.40 8.07 19.18
N ARG A 15 -18.03 8.08 20.45
CA ARG A 15 -16.67 8.33 20.94
C ARG A 15 -16.14 7.10 21.67
N CYS A 16 -14.83 6.92 21.64
CA CYS A 16 -14.15 5.88 22.40
C CYS A 16 -13.05 6.55 23.21
N ARG A 17 -13.19 6.54 24.55
CA ARG A 17 -12.25 7.24 25.45
C ARG A 17 -10.88 6.55 25.46
N GLU A 18 -10.86 5.24 25.26
CA GLU A 18 -9.65 4.42 25.20
C GLU A 18 -8.84 4.76 23.95
N ASP A 19 -9.50 4.97 22.80
CA ASP A 19 -8.86 5.41 21.55
C ASP A 19 -8.33 6.84 21.66
N GLU A 20 -9.12 7.76 22.22
CA GLU A 20 -8.70 9.13 22.53
C GLU A 20 -7.46 9.14 23.45
N LYS A 21 -7.47 8.31 24.50
CA LYS A 21 -6.34 8.17 25.42
C LYS A 21 -5.12 7.57 24.72
N LEU A 22 -5.29 6.53 23.91
CA LEU A 22 -4.21 5.89 23.16
C LEU A 22 -3.51 6.90 22.25
N LEU A 23 -4.27 7.62 21.41
CA LEU A 23 -3.69 8.65 20.55
C LEU A 23 -3.14 9.85 21.34
N GLY A 24 -3.67 10.12 22.53
CA GLY A 24 -3.12 11.11 23.47
C GLY A 24 -1.74 10.71 24.00
N THR A 25 -1.53 9.43 24.37
CA THR A 25 -0.26 8.93 24.92
C THR A 25 0.88 8.87 23.90
N ILE A 26 0.56 8.98 22.61
CA ILE A 26 1.54 8.91 21.51
C ILE A 26 2.26 10.25 21.32
N LEU A 27 1.63 11.35 21.70
CA LEU A 27 2.17 12.70 21.55
C LEU A 27 2.78 13.16 22.87
N ASP A 28 3.99 13.70 22.81
CA ASP A 28 4.61 14.34 23.97
C ASP A 28 3.97 15.74 24.22
N GLU A 29 4.24 16.34 25.38
CA GLU A 29 3.69 17.65 25.73
C GLU A 29 4.07 18.72 24.69
N GLY A 30 3.06 19.40 24.13
CA GLY A 30 3.27 20.42 23.08
C GLY A 30 3.43 19.88 21.66
N GLU A 31 3.58 18.57 21.47
CA GLU A 31 3.64 17.97 20.14
C GLU A 31 2.28 17.95 19.43
N ARG A 32 2.33 17.85 18.10
CA ARG A 32 1.16 17.66 17.24
C ARG A 32 1.32 16.41 16.40
N GLY A 33 0.17 15.79 16.11
CA GLY A 33 0.07 14.62 15.25
C GLY A 33 -0.65 14.92 13.94
N PHE A 34 -0.39 14.10 12.93
CA PHE A 34 -1.10 14.11 11.66
C PHE A 34 -1.87 12.83 11.45
N ILE A 35 -3.10 12.95 10.94
CA ILE A 35 -3.90 11.81 10.49
C ILE A 35 -4.05 11.91 8.99
N ILE A 36 -3.45 10.99 8.25
CA ILE A 36 -3.57 10.90 6.79
C ILE A 36 -4.66 9.88 6.49
N ASP A 37 -5.85 10.36 6.16
CA ASP A 37 -6.95 9.54 5.67
C ASP A 37 -6.79 9.38 4.15
N THR A 38 -6.54 8.15 3.69
CA THR A 38 -6.30 7.85 2.27
C THR A 38 -7.58 7.89 1.42
N ARG A 39 -8.72 8.26 2.00
CA ARG A 39 -10.00 8.42 1.30
C ARG A 39 -10.23 9.88 0.95
N SER A 40 -11.04 10.11 -0.08
CA SER A 40 -11.59 11.44 -0.34
C SER A 40 -12.49 11.89 0.81
N ALA A 41 -12.59 13.20 1.05
CA ALA A 41 -13.48 13.74 2.07
C ALA A 41 -14.96 13.29 1.87
N PRO A 42 -15.50 13.22 0.64
CA PRO A 42 -16.83 12.64 0.39
C PRO A 42 -16.93 11.17 0.80
N ALA A 43 -15.95 10.33 0.44
CA ALA A 43 -15.95 8.91 0.79
C ALA A 43 -15.87 8.69 2.31
N ALA A 44 -15.08 9.49 3.03
CA ALA A 44 -15.02 9.47 4.49
C ALA A 44 -16.36 9.87 5.13
N LYS A 45 -17.06 10.87 4.55
CA LYS A 45 -18.41 11.27 4.98
C LYS A 45 -19.43 10.16 4.74
N GLN A 46 -19.36 9.46 3.60
CA GLN A 46 -20.23 8.32 3.30
C GLN A 46 -19.97 7.15 4.25
N ALA A 47 -18.70 6.85 4.54
CA ALA A 47 -18.33 5.79 5.48
C ALA A 47 -18.88 6.03 6.89
N ARG A 48 -18.99 7.31 7.31
CA ARG A 48 -19.67 7.69 8.55
C ARG A 48 -21.13 7.23 8.60
N MET A 49 -21.86 7.34 7.49
CA MET A 49 -23.25 6.87 7.43
C MET A 49 -23.35 5.35 7.55
N GLY A 50 -22.33 4.62 7.08
CA GLY A 50 -22.22 3.16 7.19
C GLY A 50 -21.64 2.65 8.52
N GLY A 51 -21.49 3.50 9.54
CA GLY A 51 -20.99 3.11 10.87
C GLY A 51 -19.48 3.30 11.09
N GLY A 52 -18.71 3.61 10.04
CA GLY A 52 -17.31 4.03 10.14
C GLY A 52 -17.18 5.53 10.47
N GLY A 53 -16.12 6.19 10.02
CA GLY A 53 -15.99 7.63 10.22
C GLY A 53 -14.56 8.19 10.19
N THR A 54 -14.38 9.30 10.91
CA THR A 54 -13.12 10.05 11.07
C THR A 54 -13.04 10.64 12.48
N GLU A 55 -11.85 11.05 12.89
CA GLU A 55 -11.48 11.58 14.22
C GLU A 55 -11.89 13.06 14.35
N PRO A 56 -13.00 13.42 15.01
CA PRO A 56 -13.42 14.82 15.11
C PRO A 56 -12.38 15.68 15.87
N LYS A 57 -12.07 16.87 15.36
CA LYS A 57 -11.09 17.80 15.97
C LYS A 57 -11.42 18.13 17.44
N SER A 58 -12.69 18.10 17.82
CA SER A 58 -13.13 18.33 19.21
C SER A 58 -12.68 17.23 20.19
N CYS A 59 -12.44 16.01 19.70
CA CYS A 59 -12.03 14.87 20.53
C CYS A 59 -10.53 14.57 20.39
N TYR A 60 -9.91 14.99 19.27
CA TYR A 60 -8.49 14.81 18.98
C TYR A 60 -7.83 16.16 18.65
N PRO A 61 -7.74 17.10 19.61
CA PRO A 61 -7.37 18.50 19.35
C PRO A 61 -5.93 18.67 18.83
N GLN A 62 -5.01 17.81 19.25
CA GLN A 62 -3.60 17.83 18.82
C GLN A 62 -3.36 17.12 17.48
N TRP A 63 -4.37 16.42 16.95
CA TRP A 63 -4.26 15.65 15.72
C TRP A 63 -4.91 16.40 14.53
N ARG A 64 -4.09 16.75 13.53
CA ARG A 64 -4.55 17.39 12.30
C ARG A 64 -4.84 16.33 11.23
N ARG A 65 -6.11 16.17 10.86
CA ARG A 65 -6.48 15.27 9.75
C ARG A 65 -6.30 15.93 8.38
N LEU A 66 -5.74 15.17 7.46
CA LEU A 66 -5.56 15.49 6.04
C LEU A 66 -6.21 14.38 5.21
N HIS A 67 -6.97 14.76 4.18
CA HIS A 67 -7.52 13.82 3.21
C HIS A 67 -6.59 13.72 1.99
N ARG A 68 -6.23 12.48 1.63
CA ARG A 68 -5.35 12.13 0.50
C ARG A 68 -6.01 11.01 -0.29
N ALA A 69 -6.90 11.39 -1.21
CA ALA A 69 -7.68 10.42 -1.98
C ALA A 69 -6.78 9.52 -2.83
N LEU A 70 -6.74 8.23 -2.48
CA LEU A 70 -6.13 7.18 -3.28
C LEU A 70 -7.23 6.27 -3.85
N GLU A 71 -7.15 6.03 -5.15
CA GLU A 71 -8.12 5.22 -5.88
C GLU A 71 -8.03 3.75 -5.46
N ARG A 72 -9.17 3.05 -5.41
CA ARG A 72 -9.24 1.65 -4.98
C ARG A 72 -10.35 0.89 -5.69
N GLY A 73 -10.27 -0.44 -5.68
CA GLY A 73 -11.33 -1.30 -6.20
C GLY A 73 -11.53 -1.15 -7.71
N ARG A 74 -12.79 -1.11 -8.16
CA ARG A 74 -13.15 -1.16 -9.58
C ARG A 74 -12.56 -0.01 -10.42
N PRO A 75 -12.60 1.27 -9.99
CA PRO A 75 -11.99 2.35 -10.78
C PRO A 75 -10.48 2.18 -11.00
N LEU A 76 -9.74 1.69 -10.00
CA LEU A 76 -8.31 1.40 -10.13
C LEU A 76 -8.07 0.21 -11.09
N GLN A 77 -8.92 -0.82 -11.03
CA GLN A 77 -8.87 -1.95 -11.97
C GLN A 77 -9.14 -1.49 -13.41
N GLU A 78 -10.13 -0.62 -13.63
CA GLU A 78 -10.42 -0.05 -14.95
C GLU A 78 -9.25 0.81 -15.47
N SER A 79 -8.61 1.59 -14.60
CA SER A 79 -7.38 2.32 -14.93
C SER A 79 -6.27 1.38 -15.39
N PHE A 80 -6.06 0.28 -14.66
CA PHE A 80 -5.08 -0.74 -15.02
C PHE A 80 -5.42 -1.43 -16.36
N SER A 81 -6.67 -1.81 -16.60
CA SER A 81 -7.10 -2.40 -17.87
C SER A 81 -6.82 -1.46 -19.04
N ARG A 82 -7.14 -0.16 -18.91
CA ARG A 82 -6.84 0.84 -19.94
C ARG A 82 -5.33 0.99 -20.18
N LEU A 83 -4.50 0.89 -19.15
CA LEU A 83 -3.05 0.90 -19.33
C LEU A 83 -2.58 -0.31 -20.13
N VAL A 84 -3.09 -1.51 -19.82
CA VAL A 84 -2.73 -2.74 -20.54
C VAL A 84 -3.17 -2.67 -22.00
N GLU A 85 -4.37 -2.15 -22.26
CA GLU A 85 -4.87 -1.88 -23.61
C GLU A 85 -4.04 -0.83 -24.37
N ALA A 86 -3.56 0.21 -23.67
CA ALA A 86 -2.65 1.18 -24.25
C ALA A 86 -1.33 0.53 -24.63
N CYS A 87 -0.75 -0.27 -23.72
CA CYS A 87 0.51 -0.99 -23.93
C CYS A 87 0.44 -1.94 -25.13
N SER A 88 -0.72 -2.56 -25.34
CA SER A 88 -0.94 -3.54 -26.41
C SER A 88 -1.38 -2.92 -27.74
N ASP A 89 -1.49 -1.60 -27.86
CA ASP A 89 -1.89 -0.93 -29.10
C ASP A 89 -0.76 -1.05 -30.15
N PRO A 90 -1.00 -1.69 -31.31
CA PRO A 90 0.02 -1.83 -32.35
C PRO A 90 0.29 -0.52 -33.12
N SER A 91 -0.47 0.54 -32.86
CA SER A 91 -0.31 1.81 -33.57
C SER A 91 1.07 2.44 -33.32
N PRO A 92 1.79 2.86 -34.38
CA PRO A 92 3.08 3.54 -34.24
C PRO A 92 2.93 5.03 -33.85
N SER A 93 1.71 5.56 -33.70
CA SER A 93 1.48 6.98 -33.41
C SER A 93 1.77 7.32 -31.94
N MET A 94 2.77 8.18 -31.74
CA MET A 94 3.14 8.67 -30.40
C MET A 94 2.03 9.50 -29.76
N GLU A 95 1.33 10.33 -30.53
CA GLU A 95 0.20 11.13 -30.03
C GLU A 95 -0.92 10.23 -29.49
N ARG A 96 -1.27 9.17 -30.24
CA ARG A 96 -2.26 8.19 -29.82
C ARG A 96 -1.80 7.41 -28.58
N TRP A 97 -0.53 7.00 -28.54
CA TRP A 97 0.07 6.36 -27.37
C TRP A 97 -0.04 7.23 -26.12
N LEU A 98 0.41 8.49 -26.21
CA LEU A 98 0.37 9.46 -25.11
C LEU A 98 -1.07 9.71 -24.66
N GLY A 99 -2.01 9.90 -25.59
CA GLY A 99 -3.42 10.09 -25.28
C GLY A 99 -4.04 8.88 -24.57
N ARG A 100 -3.71 7.64 -25.01
CA ARG A 100 -4.16 6.42 -24.32
C ARG A 100 -3.54 6.27 -22.93
N LEU A 101 -2.24 6.51 -22.80
CA LEU A 101 -1.54 6.47 -21.52
C LEU A 101 -2.14 7.49 -20.53
N GLU A 102 -2.40 8.72 -20.97
CA GLU A 102 -3.06 9.74 -20.16
C GLU A 102 -4.49 9.33 -19.76
N SER A 103 -5.27 8.80 -20.71
CA SER A 103 -6.65 8.33 -20.46
C SER A 103 -6.73 7.18 -19.45
N SER A 104 -5.66 6.39 -19.31
CA SER A 104 -5.57 5.33 -18.30
C SER A 104 -5.51 5.91 -16.89
N ARG A 105 -4.98 7.13 -16.72
CA ARG A 105 -4.71 7.79 -15.42
C ARG A 105 -3.75 7.05 -14.49
N TRP A 106 -3.13 5.95 -14.94
CA TRP A 106 -2.30 5.10 -14.09
C TRP A 106 -1.14 5.87 -13.43
N LEU A 107 -0.42 6.68 -14.20
CA LEU A 107 0.67 7.50 -13.67
C LEU A 107 0.18 8.54 -12.66
N GLY A 108 -1.07 9.01 -12.80
CA GLY A 108 -1.73 9.86 -11.81
C GLY A 108 -1.95 9.15 -10.47
N HIS A 109 -2.31 7.86 -10.49
CA HIS A 109 -2.44 7.06 -9.27
C HIS A 109 -1.09 6.79 -8.60
N VAL A 110 -0.06 6.48 -9.38
CA VAL A 110 1.33 6.32 -8.87
C VAL A 110 1.81 7.62 -8.23
N LYS A 111 1.61 8.75 -8.91
CA LYS A 111 1.92 10.08 -8.39
C LYS A 111 1.22 10.35 -7.06
N ALA A 112 -0.07 10.05 -6.97
CA ALA A 112 -0.87 10.29 -5.76
C ALA A 112 -0.35 9.48 -4.57
N ALA A 113 -0.01 8.20 -4.79
CA ALA A 113 0.56 7.33 -3.76
C ALA A 113 1.93 7.84 -3.28
N LEU A 114 2.85 8.14 -4.21
CA LEU A 114 4.18 8.68 -3.89
C LEU A 114 4.08 10.04 -3.17
N SER A 115 3.25 10.95 -3.67
CA SER A 115 3.00 12.26 -3.02
C SER A 115 2.52 12.10 -1.58
N THR A 116 1.64 11.12 -1.33
CA THR A 116 1.11 10.86 0.01
C THR A 116 2.16 10.25 0.92
N ALA A 117 3.00 9.36 0.42
CA ALA A 117 4.13 8.80 1.16
C ALA A 117 5.20 9.85 1.47
N CYS A 118 5.54 10.72 0.51
CA CYS A 118 6.45 11.85 0.73
C CYS A 118 5.92 12.80 1.81
N LEU A 119 4.60 13.07 1.81
CA LEU A 119 4.00 13.87 2.88
C LEU A 119 4.14 13.19 4.25
N ALA A 120 3.85 11.90 4.34
CA ALA A 120 4.00 11.15 5.59
C ALA A 120 5.46 11.17 6.08
N ALA A 121 6.40 10.96 5.17
CA ALA A 121 7.83 11.04 5.46
C ALA A 121 8.24 12.45 5.89
N GLN A 122 7.76 13.50 5.22
CA GLN A 122 8.07 14.89 5.55
C GLN A 122 7.61 15.26 6.96
N CYS A 123 6.39 14.85 7.34
CA CYS A 123 5.89 15.08 8.68
C CYS A 123 6.74 14.39 9.75
N LEU A 124 7.29 13.20 9.47
CA LEU A 124 8.13 12.45 10.41
C LEU A 124 9.56 13.00 10.50
N ASP A 125 10.20 13.24 9.35
CA ASP A 125 11.61 13.60 9.25
C ASP A 125 11.87 15.09 9.52
N ARG A 126 11.05 15.97 8.93
CA ARG A 126 11.28 17.43 8.96
C ARG A 126 10.46 18.16 10.01
N GLU A 127 9.23 17.72 10.24
CA GLU A 127 8.34 18.34 11.25
C GLU A 127 8.41 17.64 12.61
N HIS A 128 9.19 16.54 12.72
CA HIS A 128 9.29 15.68 13.91
C HIS A 128 7.92 15.30 14.52
N SER A 129 6.88 15.24 13.70
CA SER A 129 5.50 15.02 14.12
C SER A 129 5.12 13.55 13.96
N LYS A 130 4.27 13.05 14.85
CA LYS A 130 3.77 11.67 14.73
C LYS A 130 2.71 11.61 13.61
N VAL A 131 2.71 10.53 12.83
CA VAL A 131 1.79 10.33 11.70
C VAL A 131 1.02 9.04 11.89
N LEU A 132 -0.31 9.13 11.84
CA LEU A 132 -1.25 8.02 11.72
C LEU A 132 -1.79 7.97 10.29
N VAL A 133 -1.62 6.85 9.59
CA VAL A 133 -2.20 6.62 8.26
C VAL A 133 -3.35 5.63 8.38
N HIS A 134 -4.51 5.96 7.82
CA HIS A 134 -5.61 5.00 7.73
C HIS A 134 -6.44 5.19 6.46
N GLY A 135 -7.21 4.16 6.17
CA GLY A 135 -8.24 4.13 5.13
C GLY A 135 -9.49 3.51 5.75
N ALA A 136 -10.40 3.00 4.92
CA ALA A 136 -11.62 2.36 5.45
C ALA A 136 -11.30 1.18 6.40
N GLU A 137 -10.44 0.26 5.96
CA GLU A 137 -10.10 -0.96 6.70
C GLU A 137 -8.64 -0.96 7.19
N GLY A 138 -7.88 0.09 6.88
CA GLY A 138 -6.43 0.13 7.15
C GLY A 138 -5.62 -0.82 6.26
N THR A 139 -6.23 -1.29 5.17
CA THR A 139 -5.63 -2.18 4.16
C THR A 139 -5.23 -1.42 2.91
N ASP A 140 -4.59 -2.12 1.98
CA ASP A 140 -4.32 -1.71 0.59
C ASP A 140 -3.59 -0.36 0.46
N THR A 141 -4.32 0.75 0.46
CA THR A 141 -3.78 2.12 0.31
C THR A 141 -3.05 2.59 1.56
N THR A 142 -3.53 2.24 2.76
CA THR A 142 -2.85 2.56 4.02
C THR A 142 -1.50 1.90 4.06
N LEU A 143 -1.54 0.60 3.80
CA LEU A 143 -0.41 -0.28 3.59
C LEU A 143 0.58 0.36 2.60
N LEU A 144 0.14 0.63 1.36
CA LEU A 144 0.99 1.21 0.30
C LEU A 144 1.74 2.46 0.77
N VAL A 145 1.04 3.40 1.40
CA VAL A 145 1.63 4.64 1.90
C VAL A 145 2.64 4.36 3.01
N THR A 146 2.36 3.46 3.96
CA THR A 146 3.30 3.18 5.06
C THR A 146 4.55 2.45 4.59
N ALA A 147 4.45 1.54 3.62
CA ALA A 147 5.62 0.88 3.04
C ALA A 147 6.50 1.86 2.25
N LEU A 148 5.90 2.71 1.42
CA LEU A 148 6.62 3.74 0.67
C LEU A 148 7.30 4.76 1.60
N ALA A 149 6.61 5.19 2.66
CA ALA A 149 7.20 6.10 3.65
C ALA A 149 8.40 5.46 4.37
N GLN A 150 8.33 4.16 4.69
CA GLN A 150 9.46 3.43 5.28
C GLN A 150 10.64 3.29 4.31
N LEU A 151 10.39 3.02 3.02
CA LEU A 151 11.45 3.04 2.00
C LEU A 151 12.11 4.40 1.86
N ILE A 152 11.32 5.48 1.96
CA ILE A 152 11.82 6.86 1.92
C ILE A 152 12.71 7.15 3.13
N LEU A 153 12.28 6.77 4.33
CA LEU A 153 12.92 7.17 5.59
C LEU A 153 14.06 6.26 6.04
N ASP A 154 13.90 4.94 5.88
CA ASP A 154 14.75 3.93 6.53
C ASP A 154 15.65 3.21 5.50
N PRO A 155 16.97 3.41 5.55
CA PRO A 155 17.93 2.71 4.70
C PRO A 155 17.87 1.19 4.83
N SER A 156 17.49 0.65 5.99
CA SER A 156 17.41 -0.80 6.19
C SER A 156 16.39 -1.43 5.26
N CYS A 157 15.26 -0.74 5.00
CA CYS A 157 14.20 -1.16 4.09
C CYS A 157 14.63 -1.18 2.61
N ARG A 158 15.80 -0.64 2.27
CA ARG A 158 16.34 -0.56 0.89
C ARG A 158 17.37 -1.65 0.57
N THR A 159 17.64 -2.53 1.53
CA THR A 159 18.41 -3.76 1.31
C THR A 159 17.46 -4.87 0.85
N MET A 160 17.99 -5.92 0.19
CA MET A 160 17.16 -7.07 -0.19
C MET A 160 16.42 -7.64 1.03
N ASP A 161 17.17 -7.96 2.08
CA ASP A 161 16.63 -8.60 3.29
C ASP A 161 15.64 -7.68 4.02
N GLY A 162 15.95 -6.39 4.12
CA GLY A 162 15.05 -5.42 4.75
C GLY A 162 13.79 -5.13 3.94
N PHE A 163 13.87 -5.14 2.60
CA PHE A 163 12.68 -5.01 1.75
C PHE A 163 11.77 -6.24 1.85
N LEU A 164 12.35 -7.46 1.86
CA LEU A 164 11.58 -8.69 2.09
C LEU A 164 10.93 -8.69 3.48
N GLY A 165 11.67 -8.27 4.51
CA GLY A 165 11.15 -8.09 5.87
C GLY A 165 10.01 -7.06 5.94
N LEU A 166 10.12 -5.96 5.19
CA LEU A 166 9.06 -4.96 5.07
C LEU A 166 7.80 -5.56 4.45
N LEU A 167 7.90 -6.32 3.36
CA LEU A 167 6.77 -6.97 2.70
C LEU A 167 6.10 -8.02 3.61
N GLU A 168 6.89 -8.81 4.33
CA GLU A 168 6.37 -9.82 5.26
C GLU A 168 5.58 -9.15 6.40
N ARG A 169 6.17 -8.15 7.06
CA ARG A 169 5.54 -7.41 8.18
C ARG A 169 4.32 -6.63 7.73
N GLU A 170 4.45 -5.87 6.65
CA GLU A 170 3.40 -4.94 6.28
C GLU A 170 2.23 -5.65 5.61
N TRP A 171 2.47 -6.54 4.63
CA TRP A 171 1.40 -7.12 3.79
C TRP A 171 0.98 -8.51 4.25
N ILE A 172 1.94 -9.39 4.48
CA ILE A 172 1.63 -10.81 4.71
C ILE A 172 1.05 -11.01 6.11
N GLN A 173 1.70 -10.47 7.14
CA GLN A 173 1.24 -10.62 8.52
C GLN A 173 -0.09 -9.90 8.76
N VAL A 174 -0.28 -8.71 8.17
CA VAL A 174 -1.55 -7.97 8.29
C VAL A 174 -2.70 -8.72 7.62
N ARG A 175 -2.50 -9.25 6.41
CA ARG A 175 -3.56 -10.02 5.73
C ARG A 175 -3.85 -11.34 6.45
N ALA A 176 -2.83 -11.99 7.00
CA ALA A 176 -3.03 -13.18 7.84
C ALA A 176 -3.83 -12.86 9.11
N ALA A 177 -3.52 -11.74 9.78
CA ALA A 177 -4.25 -11.27 10.96
C ALA A 177 -5.71 -10.90 10.63
N LEU A 178 -5.96 -10.22 9.52
CA LEU A 178 -7.32 -9.87 9.07
C LEU A 178 -8.16 -11.09 8.70
N CYS A 179 -7.57 -12.09 8.03
CA CYS A 179 -8.23 -13.37 7.78
C CYS A 179 -8.59 -14.11 9.09
N HIS A 180 -7.79 -13.95 10.15
CA HIS A 180 -8.07 -14.50 11.47
C HIS A 180 -9.20 -13.73 12.19
N PHE A 181 -9.15 -12.40 12.23
CA PHE A 181 -10.17 -11.55 12.87
C PHE A 181 -11.56 -11.65 12.20
N GLY A 182 -11.61 -11.76 10.87
CA GLY A 182 -12.88 -11.91 10.13
C GLY A 182 -13.66 -13.20 10.49
N ARG A 183 -12.99 -14.23 11.02
CA ARG A 183 -13.65 -15.45 11.53
C ARG A 183 -14.11 -15.30 12.97
N VAL A 184 -13.33 -14.65 13.83
CA VAL A 184 -13.71 -14.39 15.24
C VAL A 184 -14.97 -13.53 15.30
N TRP A 185 -15.09 -12.51 14.43
CA TRP A 185 -16.29 -11.67 14.37
C TRP A 185 -17.53 -12.43 13.83
N LYS A 186 -17.35 -13.29 12.81
CA LYS A 186 -18.42 -14.17 12.30
C LYS A 186 -18.85 -15.25 13.31
N ALA A 187 -17.94 -15.70 14.17
CA ALA A 187 -18.25 -16.64 15.25
C ALA A 187 -19.08 -15.97 16.36
N PHE A 188 -18.83 -14.70 16.66
CA PHE A 188 -19.61 -13.94 17.66
C PHE A 188 -20.99 -13.45 17.19
N SER A 189 -21.27 -13.49 15.88
CA SER A 189 -22.55 -13.00 15.30
C SER A 189 -23.52 -14.10 14.86
N ARG A 190 -23.26 -15.39 15.18
CA ARG A 190 -24.22 -16.49 15.01
C ARG A 190 -25.09 -16.68 16.26
N VAL A 191 -26.08 -15.81 16.43
CA VAL A 191 -27.33 -16.19 17.12
C VAL A 191 -28.28 -16.74 16.04
N PRO A 192 -28.80 -17.98 16.15
CA PRO A 192 -29.64 -18.54 15.10
C PRO A 192 -31.00 -17.85 15.10
N LYS A 193 -31.39 -17.23 13.98
CA LYS A 193 -32.80 -17.02 13.65
C LYS A 193 -33.22 -18.06 12.63
N MET A 194 -34.13 -18.94 13.02
CA MET A 194 -34.92 -19.77 12.12
C MET A 194 -35.86 -18.84 11.34
N THR A 195 -35.84 -18.96 10.01
CA THR A 195 -36.97 -18.55 9.16
C THR A 195 -37.28 -19.70 8.22
N PRO A 196 -38.55 -20.13 8.14
CA PRO A 196 -39.01 -21.10 7.16
C PRO A 196 -39.16 -20.39 5.80
N ASN A 197 -38.98 -21.16 4.74
CA ASN A 197 -39.22 -20.82 3.33
C ASN A 197 -38.10 -20.03 2.63
N GLY A 198 -37.29 -20.81 1.91
CA GLY A 198 -36.95 -20.62 0.49
C GLY A 198 -36.45 -19.25 0.08
N GLU A 199 -35.12 -19.11 0.02
CA GLU A 199 -34.34 -18.55 -1.11
C GLU A 199 -32.94 -18.13 -0.64
N LYS A 200 -31.91 -18.89 -1.05
CA LYS A 200 -30.46 -18.57 -0.99
C LYS A 200 -29.80 -19.39 -2.12
N SER A 201 -28.81 -18.92 -2.88
CA SER A 201 -27.86 -17.83 -2.66
C SER A 201 -27.02 -17.60 -3.93
N LEU A 202 -26.61 -16.35 -4.17
CA LEU A 202 -25.39 -16.06 -4.92
C LEU A 202 -24.19 -16.73 -4.25
N CYS A 203 -23.38 -17.43 -5.04
CA CYS A 203 -22.19 -18.14 -4.61
C CYS A 203 -21.20 -17.21 -3.87
N PRO A 204 -20.71 -17.56 -2.66
CA PRO A 204 -19.61 -16.83 -2.06
C PRO A 204 -18.30 -17.22 -2.75
N VAL A 205 -17.54 -16.20 -3.17
CA VAL A 205 -16.14 -16.30 -3.59
C VAL A 205 -15.35 -17.08 -2.53
N PRO A 206 -14.54 -18.10 -2.89
CA PRO A 206 -13.88 -18.94 -1.91
C PRO A 206 -12.92 -18.13 -1.05
N SER A 207 -13.23 -17.97 0.23
CA SER A 207 -12.34 -17.35 1.21
C SER A 207 -11.23 -18.35 1.56
N CYS A 208 -10.01 -18.13 1.07
CA CYS A 208 -8.84 -18.90 1.49
C CYS A 208 -8.70 -18.90 3.03
N PRO A 209 -8.42 -20.04 3.68
CA PRO A 209 -8.17 -20.06 5.11
C PRO A 209 -6.92 -19.25 5.48
N PRO A 210 -6.89 -18.56 6.64
CA PRO A 210 -5.68 -17.91 7.13
C PRO A 210 -4.53 -18.92 7.24
N ARG A 211 -3.30 -18.49 6.88
CA ARG A 211 -2.10 -19.34 6.79
C ARG A 211 -1.79 -20.16 8.05
N SER A 212 -2.19 -19.69 9.23
CA SER A 212 -2.03 -20.42 10.50
C SER A 212 -2.87 -21.70 10.57
N LEU A 213 -4.03 -21.74 9.91
CA LEU A 213 -4.88 -22.94 9.84
C LEU A 213 -4.37 -23.96 8.83
N CYS A 214 -3.58 -23.54 7.84
CA CYS A 214 -3.04 -24.42 6.81
C CYS A 214 -1.62 -24.94 7.11
N LYS A 215 -1.06 -24.65 8.29
CA LYS A 215 0.33 -25.00 8.65
C LYS A 215 1.33 -24.66 7.53
N VAL A 216 1.13 -23.51 6.87
CA VAL A 216 1.88 -23.14 5.65
C VAL A 216 3.39 -23.13 5.91
N LYS A 217 3.80 -22.72 7.13
CA LYS A 217 5.22 -22.74 7.54
C LYS A 217 5.82 -24.16 7.65
N GLU A 218 5.00 -25.17 7.91
CA GLU A 218 5.42 -26.57 8.04
C GLU A 218 5.29 -27.34 6.72
N ASN A 219 4.35 -26.93 5.86
CA ASN A 219 3.93 -27.70 4.69
C ASN A 219 4.30 -27.05 3.34
N THR A 220 4.95 -25.89 3.34
CA THR A 220 5.34 -25.18 2.11
C THR A 220 6.71 -24.53 2.27
N HIS A 221 7.43 -24.38 1.16
CA HIS A 221 8.68 -23.63 1.14
C HIS A 221 8.41 -22.13 1.02
N SER A 222 9.19 -21.34 1.76
CA SER A 222 9.15 -19.89 1.67
C SER A 222 9.83 -19.43 0.38
N LEU A 223 9.16 -18.57 -0.40
CA LEU A 223 9.78 -17.87 -1.53
C LEU A 223 10.99 -17.05 -1.07
N TRP A 224 10.93 -16.46 0.13
CA TRP A 224 12.03 -15.68 0.70
C TRP A 224 13.26 -16.55 0.94
N ALA A 225 13.08 -17.77 1.45
CA ALA A 225 14.18 -18.70 1.69
C ALA A 225 14.84 -19.16 0.37
N TRP A 226 14.07 -19.23 -0.72
CA TRP A 226 14.62 -19.52 -2.05
C TRP A 226 15.39 -18.31 -2.62
N LEU A 227 14.82 -17.10 -2.52
CA LEU A 227 15.49 -15.86 -2.99
C LEU A 227 16.76 -15.51 -2.19
N GLU A 228 16.85 -15.94 -0.94
CA GLU A 228 18.02 -15.73 -0.08
C GLU A 228 19.18 -16.69 -0.39
N GLN A 229 18.98 -17.71 -1.24
CA GLN A 229 20.07 -18.60 -1.67
C GLN A 229 21.15 -17.78 -2.40
N PRO A 230 22.45 -17.97 -2.12
CA PRO A 230 23.51 -17.11 -2.64
C PRO A 230 23.48 -16.92 -4.17
N GLU A 231 23.24 -18.01 -4.91
CA GLU A 231 23.18 -18.00 -6.38
C GLU A 231 22.00 -17.19 -6.92
N GLU A 232 20.83 -17.27 -6.28
CA GLU A 232 19.63 -16.52 -6.69
C GLU A 232 19.68 -15.07 -6.20
N LYS A 233 20.15 -14.86 -4.97
CA LYS A 233 20.30 -13.53 -4.37
C LYS A 233 21.18 -12.66 -5.25
N GLN A 234 22.32 -13.19 -5.72
CA GLN A 234 23.25 -12.43 -6.56
C GLN A 234 22.63 -11.93 -7.87
N LYS A 235 21.71 -12.68 -8.48
CA LYS A 235 21.01 -12.30 -9.72
C LYS A 235 20.07 -11.10 -9.53
N HIS A 236 19.62 -10.86 -8.30
CA HIS A 236 18.63 -9.84 -7.97
C HIS A 236 19.23 -8.62 -7.25
N LEU A 237 20.54 -8.62 -6.95
CA LEU A 237 21.21 -7.46 -6.39
C LEU A 237 21.45 -6.42 -7.48
N ASN A 238 21.22 -5.15 -7.13
CA ASN A 238 21.61 -4.04 -7.99
C ASN A 238 23.14 -3.86 -7.89
N PRO A 239 23.92 -4.05 -8.98
CA PRO A 239 25.38 -3.93 -8.95
C PRO A 239 25.86 -2.51 -8.64
N LEU A 240 24.99 -1.50 -8.84
CA LEU A 240 25.28 -0.11 -8.50
C LEU A 240 24.80 0.29 -7.10
N TYR A 241 24.28 -0.65 -6.32
CA TYR A 241 23.81 -0.34 -4.98
C TYR A 241 24.99 0.09 -4.09
N SER A 242 24.90 1.31 -3.58
CA SER A 242 25.75 1.81 -2.50
C SER A 242 24.85 2.18 -1.33
N HIS A 243 25.28 1.82 -0.11
CA HIS A 243 24.50 2.12 1.08
C HIS A 243 24.36 3.64 1.24
N ASN A 244 23.12 4.13 1.22
CA ASN A 244 22.80 5.54 1.44
C ASN A 244 22.03 5.68 2.76
N PRO A 245 22.64 6.25 3.81
CA PRO A 245 22.00 6.40 5.12
C PRO A 245 20.95 7.51 5.15
N LEU A 246 20.89 8.38 4.13
CA LEU A 246 20.02 9.55 4.11
C LEU A 246 18.59 9.18 3.69
N VAL A 247 17.65 10.05 4.05
CA VAL A 247 16.27 10.01 3.54
C VAL A 247 16.28 10.28 2.02
N ILE A 248 15.57 9.46 1.26
CA ILE A 248 15.46 9.63 -0.20
C ILE A 248 14.17 10.37 -0.55
N TRP A 249 14.28 11.54 -1.19
CA TRP A 249 13.13 12.34 -1.58
C TRP A 249 12.85 12.19 -3.08
N PRO A 250 11.93 11.29 -3.49
CA PRO A 250 11.61 11.15 -4.91
C PRO A 250 10.87 12.40 -5.41
N SER A 251 11.19 12.82 -6.64
CA SER A 251 10.41 13.85 -7.32
C SER A 251 9.03 13.27 -7.69
N VAL A 252 7.98 13.99 -7.28
CA VAL A 252 6.57 13.64 -7.57
C VAL A 252 5.99 14.51 -8.67
N GLU A 253 6.85 15.19 -9.43
CA GLU A 253 6.45 15.93 -10.62
C GLU A 253 6.07 14.96 -11.75
N PRO A 254 5.04 15.26 -12.57
CA PRO A 254 4.59 14.35 -13.64
C PRO A 254 5.71 13.89 -14.58
N GLN A 255 6.64 14.78 -14.94
CA GLN A 255 7.79 14.49 -15.82
C GLN A 255 8.77 13.46 -15.24
N SER A 256 8.81 13.34 -13.91
CA SER A 256 9.70 12.40 -13.21
C SER A 256 9.11 10.99 -13.11
N ILE A 257 7.80 10.85 -13.36
CA ILE A 257 7.08 9.59 -13.21
C ILE A 257 6.88 8.98 -14.59
N GLN A 258 7.68 7.96 -14.88
CA GLN A 258 7.67 7.29 -16.18
C GLN A 258 6.91 5.96 -16.10
N LEU A 259 6.43 5.49 -17.26
CA LEU A 259 5.90 4.14 -17.37
C LEU A 259 7.03 3.13 -17.12
N TRP A 260 6.78 2.13 -16.28
CA TRP A 260 7.69 1.02 -16.09
C TRP A 260 7.66 0.08 -17.30
N GLN A 261 8.43 0.43 -18.34
CA GLN A 261 8.43 -0.28 -19.62
C GLN A 261 8.82 -1.76 -19.46
N GLY A 262 9.84 -2.06 -18.64
CA GLY A 262 10.27 -3.44 -18.38
C GLY A 262 9.22 -4.34 -17.72
N LEU A 263 8.18 -3.77 -17.09
CA LEU A 263 7.06 -4.53 -16.56
C LEU A 263 5.91 -4.60 -17.57
N PHE A 264 5.48 -3.44 -18.06
CA PHE A 264 4.25 -3.32 -18.85
C PHE A 264 4.42 -3.61 -20.34
N LEU A 265 5.63 -3.45 -20.89
CA LEU A 265 5.94 -3.68 -22.30
C LEU A 265 6.81 -4.93 -22.52
N ARG A 266 7.02 -5.75 -21.49
CA ARG A 266 7.93 -6.92 -21.52
C ARG A 266 7.62 -7.95 -22.61
N TRP A 267 6.37 -8.03 -23.05
CA TRP A 267 5.92 -8.98 -24.07
C TRP A 267 5.96 -8.39 -25.48
N ILE A 268 6.21 -7.09 -25.61
CA ILE A 268 6.09 -6.32 -26.85
C ILE A 268 7.47 -5.84 -27.29
N ARG A 269 8.31 -5.43 -26.34
CA ARG A 269 9.71 -5.05 -26.59
C ARG A 269 10.62 -6.21 -26.18
N PRO A 270 11.56 -6.64 -27.04
CA PRO A 270 12.58 -7.60 -26.65
C PRO A 270 13.33 -7.11 -25.41
N CYS A 271 13.45 -7.96 -24.38
CA CYS A 271 14.21 -7.66 -23.16
C CYS A 271 15.73 -7.66 -23.40
N GLN A 272 16.17 -8.10 -24.58
CA GLN A 272 17.56 -8.24 -24.95
C GLN A 272 18.40 -6.97 -24.68
N GLN A 273 17.87 -5.78 -24.98
CA GLN A 273 18.58 -4.52 -24.71
C GLN A 273 18.75 -4.24 -23.21
N LEU A 274 17.79 -4.66 -22.38
CA LEU A 274 17.86 -4.50 -20.93
C LEU A 274 18.81 -5.53 -20.31
N GLU A 275 18.83 -6.75 -20.84
CA GLU A 275 19.76 -7.81 -20.43
C GLU A 275 21.20 -7.46 -20.82
N GLU A 276 21.44 -7.01 -22.06
CA GLU A 276 22.74 -6.53 -22.53
C GLU A 276 23.23 -5.34 -21.70
N ALA A 277 22.35 -4.38 -21.39
CA ALA A 277 22.70 -3.26 -20.51
C ALA A 277 23.04 -3.71 -19.09
N TRP A 278 22.31 -4.70 -18.56
CA TRP A 278 22.57 -5.25 -17.22
C TRP A 278 23.92 -5.98 -17.15
N GLU A 279 24.22 -6.82 -18.15
CA GLU A 279 25.51 -7.50 -18.26
C GLU A 279 26.65 -6.51 -18.36
N GLU A 280 26.50 -5.46 -19.18
CA GLU A 280 27.53 -4.43 -19.33
C GLU A 280 27.73 -3.66 -18.02
N MET A 281 26.67 -3.33 -17.29
CA MET A 281 26.77 -2.72 -15.97
C MET A 281 27.55 -3.63 -14.99
N GLN A 282 27.30 -4.93 -15.00
CA GLN A 282 28.04 -5.89 -14.17
C GLN A 282 29.52 -5.93 -14.54
N ARG A 283 29.85 -6.01 -15.84
CA ARG A 283 31.25 -5.97 -16.32
C ARG A 283 31.97 -4.70 -15.88
N LEU A 284 31.31 -3.54 -15.98
CA LEU A 284 31.90 -2.25 -15.59
C LEU A 284 32.14 -2.12 -14.08
N VAL A 285 31.39 -2.84 -13.27
CA VAL A 285 31.55 -2.87 -11.81
C VAL A 285 32.63 -3.87 -11.40
N GLU A 286 32.67 -5.05 -12.03
CA GLU A 286 33.66 -6.10 -11.75
C GLU A 286 35.05 -5.82 -12.34
N GLY A 287 35.11 -5.03 -13.41
CA GLY A 287 36.36 -4.58 -14.05
C GLY A 287 37.04 -3.37 -13.38
N LYS A 288 36.53 -2.90 -12.23
CA LYS A 288 37.13 -1.86 -11.39
C LYS A 288 37.79 -2.47 -10.16
#